data_AF-A0A964LKG2-F1
#
_entry.id   AF-A0A964LKG2-F1
#
_cell.length_a   1.000
_cell.length_b   1.000
_cell.length_c   1.000
_cell.angle_alpha   90.00
_cell.angle_beta   90.00
_cell.angle_gamma   90.00
#
_symmetry.space_group_name_H-M   'P 1'
#
loop_
_entity.id
_entity.type
_entity.pdbx_description
1 polymer ?
#
loop_
_entity_poly.entity_id
_entity_poly.type
_entity_poly.pdbx_seq_one_letter_code
_entity_poly.pdbx_strand_id
1 'polypeptide(L)'
;MQQTISPVDGRVYVERPLGTARDIEHALAAAVKAQTDWQQLGVARRCAMLSRAVDAFVANREAIAAEITWQMGRPISQTPGEVRGFEARSRYMLSIAPDVLASIKPPQTAGFERWLERAPLGLVAVIAPWNYPYLTAVNAVIPALAAGNVVILKHSHQTPLCAERFGAAFAAAGLPAGVFQFLHLSHDETSRFIADPRVNFVCFTGSVSGGHAVQRALSAGFADAGLELGGKDPAYVRADADLPQAIDVITDGAFFNSGQSCCGIERVYVHEIVYDEFVAGVVAQVGKYRLGTPTDPATTLGPMVRTSAAAFVREQVTEAVRSGARALIDRGLFPADEAGTPYLAPQVLVDVDHSMRIMTEETFGPAVGIMRVRSDDEALQLMNDSEYGLTAALFTRDVHLARHLGARIETGTVFLNRCDYLDPALAWTGVKNSGRGCTLSRVGYEQLTRPKSFHFRLPA
;
A
#
# COMPACT_ATOMS: atom_id res chain seq x y z
N MET A 1 -5.62 8.56 25.81
CA MET A 1 -6.56 8.53 24.66
C MET A 1 -5.78 8.81 23.40
N GLN A 2 -6.08 8.13 22.31
CA GLN A 2 -5.63 8.50 20.97
C GLN A 2 -6.68 9.42 20.34
N GLN A 3 -6.22 10.47 19.67
CA GLN A 3 -7.08 11.41 18.95
C GLN A 3 -6.73 11.38 17.45
N THR A 4 -7.76 11.33 16.62
CA THR A 4 -7.64 11.51 15.17
C THR A 4 -8.07 12.92 14.84
N ILE A 5 -7.12 13.74 14.42
CA ILE A 5 -7.37 15.11 13.97
C ILE A 5 -7.71 15.07 12.48
N SER A 6 -8.88 15.57 12.12
CA SER A 6 -9.33 15.67 10.73
C SER A 6 -8.49 16.72 10.00
N PRO A 7 -7.86 16.40 8.86
CA PRO A 7 -7.17 17.41 8.04
C PRO A 7 -8.14 18.36 7.34
N VAL A 8 -9.44 18.08 7.37
CA VAL A 8 -10.44 18.92 6.69
C VAL A 8 -10.58 20.29 7.37
N ASP A 9 -10.59 20.28 8.70
CA ASP A 9 -10.96 21.44 9.53
C ASP A 9 -10.21 21.48 10.87
N GLY A 10 -9.28 20.56 11.13
CA GLY A 10 -8.45 20.55 12.33
C GLY A 10 -9.16 20.07 13.61
N ARG A 11 -10.42 19.63 13.53
CA ARG A 11 -11.14 19.13 14.71
C ARG A 11 -10.72 17.71 15.07
N VAL A 12 -10.91 17.35 16.34
CA VAL A 12 -10.88 15.95 16.77
C VAL A 12 -12.10 15.24 16.16
N TYR A 13 -11.86 14.33 15.22
CA TYR A 13 -12.92 13.57 14.55
C TYR A 13 -13.29 12.31 15.34
N VAL A 14 -12.28 11.61 15.88
CA VAL A 14 -12.45 10.36 16.62
C VAL A 14 -11.50 10.34 17.81
N GLU A 15 -11.99 9.84 18.94
CA GLU A 15 -11.16 9.48 20.10
C GLU A 15 -11.36 8.01 20.45
N ARG A 16 -10.24 7.33 20.79
CA ARG A 16 -10.26 5.95 21.27
C ARG A 16 -9.30 5.76 22.44
N PRO A 17 -9.65 4.96 23.45
CA PRO A 17 -8.67 4.53 24.43
C PRO A 17 -7.60 3.68 23.74
N LEU A 18 -6.35 3.86 24.17
CA LEU A 18 -5.28 2.98 23.76
C LEU A 18 -5.39 1.68 24.56
N GLY A 19 -5.25 0.56 23.87
CA GLY A 19 -5.17 -0.76 24.48
C GLY A 19 -4.00 -0.85 25.44
N THR A 20 -4.24 -1.52 26.55
CA THR A 20 -3.27 -1.79 27.61
C THR A 20 -2.57 -3.13 27.38
N ALA A 21 -1.54 -3.42 28.16
CA ALA A 21 -0.92 -4.74 28.18
C ALA A 21 -1.93 -5.87 28.46
N ARG A 22 -2.99 -5.60 29.25
CA ARG A 22 -4.06 -6.57 29.51
C ARG A 22 -4.90 -6.84 28.26
N ASP A 23 -5.17 -5.81 27.47
CA ASP A 23 -5.94 -5.95 26.22
C ASP A 23 -5.15 -6.73 25.18
N ILE A 24 -3.84 -6.48 25.09
CA ILE A 24 -2.92 -7.26 24.25
C ILE A 24 -2.92 -8.73 24.67
N GLU A 25 -2.75 -9.02 25.98
CA GLU A 25 -2.77 -10.39 26.49
C GLU A 25 -4.08 -11.11 26.19
N HIS A 26 -5.22 -10.46 26.44
CA HIS A 26 -6.52 -11.03 26.11
C HIS A 26 -6.66 -11.36 24.62
N ALA A 27 -6.20 -10.46 23.74
CA ALA A 27 -6.28 -10.67 22.30
C ALA A 27 -5.39 -11.83 21.84
N LEU A 28 -4.17 -11.92 22.36
CA LEU A 28 -3.23 -13.00 22.09
C LEU A 28 -3.79 -14.35 22.56
N ALA A 29 -4.34 -14.42 23.78
CA ALA A 29 -4.94 -15.64 24.31
C ALA A 29 -6.16 -16.09 23.49
N ALA A 30 -7.01 -15.15 23.06
CA ALA A 30 -8.15 -15.44 22.21
C ALA A 30 -7.73 -15.95 20.81
N ALA A 31 -6.68 -15.35 20.24
CA ALA A 31 -6.12 -15.78 18.96
C ALA A 31 -5.60 -17.23 19.03
N VAL A 32 -4.79 -17.55 20.05
CA VAL A 32 -4.26 -18.90 20.26
C VAL A 32 -5.38 -19.92 20.44
N LYS A 33 -6.43 -19.57 21.21
CA LYS A 33 -7.59 -20.44 21.41
C LYS A 33 -8.34 -20.73 20.11
N ALA A 34 -8.50 -19.73 19.25
CA ALA A 34 -9.27 -19.85 18.01
C ALA A 34 -8.51 -20.53 16.86
N GLN A 35 -7.18 -20.54 16.90
CA GLN A 35 -6.31 -20.99 15.80
C GLN A 35 -6.62 -22.40 15.31
N THR A 36 -6.70 -23.37 16.23
CA THR A 36 -6.89 -24.79 15.87
C THR A 36 -8.23 -25.02 15.17
N ASP A 37 -9.32 -24.52 15.75
CA ASP A 37 -10.68 -24.71 15.21
C ASP A 37 -10.84 -24.01 13.86
N TRP A 38 -10.25 -22.82 13.72
CA TRP A 38 -10.26 -22.09 12.44
C TRP A 38 -9.49 -22.83 11.34
N GLN A 39 -8.32 -23.38 11.67
CA GLN A 39 -7.54 -24.19 10.74
C GLN A 39 -8.31 -25.45 10.30
N GLN A 40 -8.98 -26.14 11.22
CA GLN A 40 -9.73 -27.39 10.96
C GLN A 40 -11.00 -27.20 10.13
N LEU A 41 -11.54 -25.98 10.05
CA LEU A 41 -12.76 -25.69 9.29
C LEU A 41 -12.64 -26.02 7.78
N GLY A 42 -11.41 -26.02 7.26
CA GLY A 42 -11.10 -26.26 5.84
C GLY A 42 -11.23 -25.00 4.98
N VAL A 43 -10.42 -24.93 3.91
CA VAL A 43 -10.28 -23.74 3.05
C VAL A 43 -11.63 -23.28 2.47
N ALA A 44 -12.44 -24.20 1.95
CA ALA A 44 -13.72 -23.87 1.31
C ALA A 44 -14.69 -23.17 2.26
N ARG A 45 -14.84 -23.68 3.49
CA ARG A 45 -15.71 -23.08 4.51
C ARG A 45 -15.20 -21.73 4.98
N ARG A 46 -13.88 -21.59 5.22
CA ARG A 46 -13.26 -20.29 5.54
C ARG A 46 -13.53 -19.27 4.44
N CYS A 47 -13.31 -19.64 3.17
CA CYS A 47 -13.53 -18.74 2.04
C CYS A 47 -14.99 -18.32 1.91
N ALA A 48 -15.94 -19.23 2.13
CA ALA A 48 -17.37 -18.89 2.13
C ALA A 48 -17.74 -17.88 3.23
N MET A 49 -17.16 -18.02 4.44
CA MET A 49 -17.37 -17.04 5.53
C MET A 49 -16.76 -15.68 5.20
N LEU A 50 -15.51 -15.68 4.70
CA LEU A 50 -14.82 -14.44 4.31
C LEU A 50 -15.52 -13.74 3.14
N SER A 51 -16.08 -14.48 2.19
CA SER A 51 -16.88 -13.92 1.10
C SER A 51 -18.10 -13.16 1.62
N ARG A 52 -18.81 -13.70 2.62
CA ARG A 52 -19.92 -12.98 3.28
C ARG A 52 -19.44 -11.74 4.05
N ALA A 53 -18.23 -11.78 4.61
CA ALA A 53 -17.65 -10.61 5.27
C ALA A 53 -17.35 -9.50 4.25
N VAL A 54 -16.88 -9.85 3.05
CA VAL A 54 -16.72 -8.89 1.95
C VAL A 54 -18.07 -8.29 1.56
N ASP A 55 -19.14 -9.08 1.45
CA ASP A 55 -20.51 -8.57 1.20
C ASP A 55 -20.94 -7.56 2.28
N ALA A 56 -20.76 -7.91 3.56
CA ALA A 56 -21.09 -7.05 4.69
C ALA A 56 -20.28 -5.75 4.72
N PHE A 57 -19.00 -5.82 4.33
CA PHE A 57 -18.14 -4.65 4.20
C PHE A 57 -18.63 -3.71 3.08
N VAL A 58 -18.87 -4.24 1.88
CA VAL A 58 -19.33 -3.48 0.70
C VAL A 58 -20.71 -2.85 0.94
N ALA A 59 -21.56 -3.48 1.73
CA ALA A 59 -22.85 -2.91 2.13
C ALA A 59 -22.72 -1.59 2.93
N ASN A 60 -21.56 -1.34 3.57
CA ASN A 60 -21.29 -0.14 4.36
C ASN A 60 -20.51 0.95 3.60
N ARG A 61 -20.41 0.84 2.27
CA ARG A 61 -19.57 1.71 1.42
C ARG A 61 -19.75 3.21 1.62
N GLU A 62 -20.98 3.68 1.90
CA GLU A 62 -21.26 5.11 2.08
C GLU A 62 -20.68 5.65 3.39
N ALA A 63 -20.82 4.89 4.48
CA ALA A 63 -20.22 5.25 5.76
C ALA A 63 -18.68 5.19 5.68
N ILE A 64 -18.14 4.16 5.04
CA ILE A 64 -16.70 4.01 4.81
C ILE A 64 -16.14 5.20 4.01
N ALA A 65 -16.83 5.61 2.94
CA ALA A 65 -16.46 6.77 2.13
C ALA A 65 -16.36 8.04 2.99
N ALA A 66 -17.43 8.36 3.74
CA ALA A 66 -17.44 9.53 4.62
C ALA A 66 -16.32 9.48 5.68
N GLU A 67 -16.11 8.32 6.29
CA GLU A 67 -15.08 8.12 7.31
C GLU A 67 -13.66 8.31 6.76
N ILE A 68 -13.36 7.82 5.55
CA ILE A 68 -12.05 8.05 4.91
C ILE A 68 -11.86 9.55 4.66
N THR A 69 -12.86 10.20 4.06
CA THR A 69 -12.79 11.64 3.74
C THR A 69 -12.49 12.48 4.97
N TRP A 70 -13.18 12.25 6.09
CA TRP A 70 -12.94 12.99 7.33
C TRP A 70 -11.65 12.61 8.04
N GLN A 71 -11.26 11.33 8.03
CA GLN A 71 -10.06 10.88 8.74
C GLN A 71 -8.77 11.28 8.02
N MET A 72 -8.73 11.29 6.69
CA MET A 72 -7.45 11.47 5.98
C MET A 72 -7.49 12.44 4.79
N GLY A 73 -8.64 13.05 4.51
CA GLY A 73 -8.71 14.17 3.56
C GLY A 73 -8.93 13.78 2.10
N ARG A 74 -9.06 12.49 1.77
CA ARG A 74 -9.37 12.06 0.40
C ARG A 74 -10.73 12.61 -0.06
N PRO A 75 -10.81 13.23 -1.24
CA PRO A 75 -12.07 13.67 -1.82
C PRO A 75 -13.12 12.55 -1.85
N ILE A 76 -14.35 12.87 -1.44
CA ILE A 76 -15.45 11.92 -1.33
C ILE A 76 -15.74 11.23 -2.67
N SER A 77 -15.53 11.95 -3.78
CA SER A 77 -15.65 11.45 -5.16
C SER A 77 -14.66 10.33 -5.49
N GLN A 78 -13.51 10.26 -4.80
CA GLN A 78 -12.45 9.27 -5.03
C GLN A 78 -12.56 8.05 -4.10
N THR A 79 -13.20 8.19 -2.95
CA THR A 79 -13.35 7.09 -1.96
C THR A 79 -14.04 5.82 -2.46
N PRO A 80 -14.97 5.82 -3.45
CA PRO A 80 -15.55 4.58 -3.96
C PRO A 80 -14.51 3.63 -4.56
N GLY A 81 -13.37 4.15 -5.04
CA GLY A 81 -12.25 3.34 -5.53
C GLY A 81 -11.65 2.44 -4.44
N GLU A 82 -11.62 2.90 -3.19
CA GLU A 82 -11.09 2.14 -2.05
C GLU A 82 -11.95 0.89 -1.80
N VAL A 83 -13.27 1.04 -1.78
CA VAL A 83 -14.21 -0.08 -1.55
C VAL A 83 -14.20 -1.06 -2.72
N ARG A 84 -14.20 -0.56 -3.97
CA ARG A 84 -14.13 -1.42 -5.16
C ARG A 84 -12.82 -2.21 -5.19
N GLY A 85 -11.70 -1.58 -4.87
CA GLY A 85 -10.41 -2.27 -4.80
C GLY A 85 -10.35 -3.28 -3.66
N PHE A 86 -10.94 -2.96 -2.50
CA PHE A 86 -11.06 -3.89 -1.38
C PHE A 86 -11.80 -5.16 -1.81
N GLU A 87 -12.96 -4.99 -2.45
CA GLU A 87 -13.75 -6.12 -2.94
C GLU A 87 -12.98 -6.92 -3.99
N ALA A 88 -12.47 -6.27 -5.04
CA ALA A 88 -11.77 -6.93 -6.12
C ALA A 88 -10.60 -7.79 -5.63
N ARG A 89 -9.75 -7.23 -4.75
CA ARG A 89 -8.60 -7.95 -4.17
C ARG A 89 -9.05 -9.09 -3.26
N SER A 90 -10.05 -8.85 -2.40
CA SER A 90 -10.59 -9.89 -1.52
C SER A 90 -11.14 -11.08 -2.31
N ARG A 91 -12.01 -10.80 -3.30
CA ARG A 91 -12.66 -11.83 -4.12
C ARG A 91 -11.64 -12.63 -4.90
N TYR A 92 -10.67 -11.95 -5.52
CA TYR A 92 -9.62 -12.64 -6.26
C TYR A 92 -8.83 -13.59 -5.36
N MET A 93 -8.32 -13.08 -4.22
CA MET A 93 -7.52 -13.90 -3.30
C MET A 93 -8.32 -15.10 -2.78
N LEU A 94 -9.59 -14.90 -2.40
CA LEU A 94 -10.47 -15.99 -1.99
C LEU A 94 -10.74 -17.01 -3.11
N SER A 95 -10.83 -16.56 -4.36
CA SER A 95 -11.08 -17.44 -5.51
C SER A 95 -9.93 -18.40 -5.80
N ILE A 96 -8.68 -17.95 -5.61
CA ILE A 96 -7.49 -18.78 -5.86
C ILE A 96 -7.07 -19.62 -4.64
N ALA A 97 -7.57 -19.30 -3.45
CA ALA A 97 -7.16 -19.94 -2.20
C ALA A 97 -7.29 -21.48 -2.20
N PRO A 98 -8.39 -22.09 -2.69
CA PRO A 98 -8.52 -23.56 -2.71
C PRO A 98 -7.42 -24.25 -3.50
N ASP A 99 -7.07 -23.71 -4.67
CA ASP A 99 -6.06 -24.28 -5.56
C ASP A 99 -4.64 -24.04 -5.02
N VAL A 100 -4.37 -22.82 -4.55
CA VAL A 100 -3.06 -22.43 -4.04
C VAL A 100 -2.68 -23.16 -2.76
N LEU A 101 -3.66 -23.45 -1.89
CA LEU A 101 -3.46 -24.11 -0.61
C LEU A 101 -3.62 -25.64 -0.67
N ALA A 102 -3.92 -26.19 -1.85
CA ALA A 102 -4.03 -27.63 -2.06
C ALA A 102 -2.67 -28.34 -1.87
N SER A 103 -2.73 -29.63 -1.53
CA SER A 103 -1.52 -30.45 -1.40
C SER A 103 -0.79 -30.58 -2.74
N ILE A 104 0.53 -30.45 -2.72
CA ILE A 104 1.38 -30.60 -3.90
C ILE A 104 1.93 -32.03 -3.92
N LYS A 105 1.68 -32.76 -5.01
CA LYS A 105 2.14 -34.14 -5.18
C LYS A 105 3.39 -34.19 -6.08
N PRO A 106 4.56 -34.61 -5.56
CA PRO A 106 5.73 -34.87 -6.41
C PRO A 106 5.49 -36.12 -7.29
N PRO A 107 6.38 -36.38 -8.28
CA PRO A 107 6.33 -37.62 -9.06
C PRO A 107 6.26 -38.87 -8.17
N GLN A 108 5.63 -39.96 -8.62
CA GLN A 108 5.49 -41.16 -7.79
C GLN A 108 6.84 -41.88 -7.58
N THR A 109 6.97 -42.55 -6.44
CA THR A 109 8.10 -43.46 -6.15
C THR A 109 7.53 -44.75 -5.59
N ALA A 110 7.89 -45.88 -6.18
CA ALA A 110 7.38 -47.19 -5.79
C ALA A 110 7.61 -47.46 -4.30
N GLY A 111 6.59 -47.97 -3.61
CA GLY A 111 6.64 -48.24 -2.17
C GLY A 111 6.49 -47.01 -1.25
N PHE A 112 6.23 -45.82 -1.80
CA PHE A 112 6.09 -44.59 -1.01
C PHE A 112 4.87 -43.75 -1.39
N GLU A 113 4.24 -43.15 -0.38
CA GLU A 113 3.26 -42.07 -0.53
C GLU A 113 3.90 -40.75 -0.08
N ARG A 114 3.83 -39.73 -0.94
CA ARG A 114 4.54 -38.45 -0.72
C ARG A 114 3.70 -37.27 -1.17
N TRP A 115 3.67 -36.22 -0.37
CA TRP A 115 3.05 -34.95 -0.71
C TRP A 115 3.59 -33.82 0.17
N LEU A 116 3.34 -32.59 -0.26
CA LEU A 116 3.57 -31.39 0.52
C LEU A 116 2.23 -30.75 0.87
N GLU A 117 2.12 -30.23 2.09
CA GLU A 117 1.02 -29.38 2.52
C GLU A 117 1.52 -27.97 2.81
N ARG A 118 0.60 -27.00 2.71
CA ARG A 118 0.81 -25.63 3.20
C ARG A 118 0.04 -25.47 4.51
N ALA A 119 0.76 -25.48 5.63
CA ALA A 119 0.16 -25.24 6.94
C ALA A 119 0.14 -23.72 7.24
N PRO A 120 -0.91 -23.17 7.86
CA PRO A 120 -0.88 -21.80 8.35
C PRO A 120 0.25 -21.60 9.36
N LEU A 121 0.73 -20.37 9.47
CA LEU A 121 1.77 -19.99 10.42
C LEU A 121 1.25 -19.97 11.87
N GLY A 122 0.04 -19.45 12.06
CA GLY A 122 -0.60 -19.26 13.37
C GLY A 122 -1.21 -17.87 13.47
N LEU A 123 -0.72 -17.05 14.40
CA LEU A 123 -1.15 -15.65 14.54
C LEU A 123 -0.34 -14.73 13.62
N VAL A 124 -1.05 -14.01 12.75
CA VAL A 124 -0.50 -12.95 11.89
C VAL A 124 -0.90 -11.58 12.44
N ALA A 125 0.10 -10.77 12.78
CA ALA A 125 -0.11 -9.37 13.11
C ALA A 125 -0.11 -8.53 11.82
N VAL A 126 -1.14 -7.72 11.61
CA VAL A 126 -1.21 -6.79 10.46
C VAL A 126 -1.15 -5.37 10.98
N ILE A 127 -0.15 -4.60 10.56
CA ILE A 127 0.05 -3.19 10.93
C ILE A 127 -0.15 -2.34 9.69
N ALA A 128 -1.29 -1.67 9.61
CA ALA A 128 -1.76 -1.00 8.39
C ALA A 128 -1.57 0.53 8.43
N PRO A 129 -1.22 1.17 7.29
CA PRO A 129 -1.03 2.60 7.16
C PRO A 129 -2.36 3.34 7.02
N TRP A 130 -2.29 4.64 6.79
CA TRP A 130 -3.45 5.53 6.69
C TRP A 130 -3.81 5.95 5.27
N ASN A 131 -2.85 5.87 4.33
CA ASN A 131 -2.97 6.47 3.00
C ASN A 131 -3.91 5.69 2.08
N TYR A 132 -3.94 4.36 2.21
CA TYR A 132 -4.86 3.44 1.53
C TYR A 132 -5.33 2.39 2.55
N PRO A 133 -6.13 2.81 3.54
CA PRO A 133 -6.25 2.08 4.80
C PRO A 133 -6.90 0.70 4.65
N TYR A 134 -7.79 0.51 3.68
CA TYR A 134 -8.39 -0.79 3.41
C TYR A 134 -7.61 -1.57 2.36
N LEU A 135 -7.14 -0.90 1.30
CA LEU A 135 -6.41 -1.57 0.21
C LEU A 135 -5.08 -2.17 0.65
N THR A 136 -4.38 -1.55 1.59
CA THR A 136 -3.12 -2.10 2.15
C THR A 136 -3.39 -3.22 3.13
N ALA A 137 -4.37 -3.05 4.04
CA ALA A 137 -4.71 -4.07 5.03
C ALA A 137 -5.28 -5.35 4.39
N VAL A 138 -6.14 -5.22 3.39
CA VAL A 138 -6.83 -6.35 2.76
C VAL A 138 -5.86 -7.32 2.05
N ASN A 139 -4.74 -6.80 1.54
CA ASN A 139 -3.69 -7.58 0.88
C ASN A 139 -3.12 -8.67 1.80
N ALA A 140 -3.16 -8.47 3.12
CA ALA A 140 -2.68 -9.42 4.12
C ALA A 140 -3.81 -10.10 4.91
N VAL A 141 -4.83 -9.34 5.35
CA VAL A 141 -5.89 -9.85 6.24
C VAL A 141 -6.67 -10.99 5.58
N ILE A 142 -7.18 -10.79 4.37
CA ILE A 142 -8.03 -11.79 3.71
C ILE A 142 -7.23 -13.06 3.36
N PRO A 143 -6.03 -12.97 2.74
CA PRO A 143 -5.22 -14.16 2.47
C PRO A 143 -4.78 -14.90 3.74
N ALA A 144 -4.43 -14.19 4.82
CA ALA A 144 -4.01 -14.81 6.07
C ALA A 144 -5.15 -15.64 6.69
N LEU A 145 -6.35 -15.06 6.77
CA LEU A 145 -7.53 -15.76 7.26
C LEU A 145 -7.91 -16.95 6.35
N ALA A 146 -7.86 -16.78 5.04
CA ALA A 146 -8.14 -17.87 4.08
C ALA A 146 -7.15 -19.04 4.21
N ALA A 147 -5.88 -18.74 4.43
CA ALA A 147 -4.82 -19.72 4.71
C ALA A 147 -5.03 -20.49 6.03
N GLY A 148 -5.89 -20.00 6.92
CA GLY A 148 -6.19 -20.62 8.22
C GLY A 148 -5.38 -20.04 9.38
N ASN A 149 -4.78 -18.87 9.19
CA ASN A 149 -4.24 -18.08 10.29
C ASN A 149 -5.35 -17.32 11.01
N VAL A 150 -5.08 -16.90 12.25
CA VAL A 150 -5.83 -15.85 12.93
C VAL A 150 -5.10 -14.52 12.79
N VAL A 151 -5.86 -13.42 12.83
CA VAL A 151 -5.33 -12.07 12.56
C VAL A 151 -5.65 -11.12 13.70
N ILE A 152 -4.64 -10.36 14.13
CA ILE A 152 -4.81 -9.15 14.94
C ILE A 152 -4.34 -7.95 14.12
N LEU A 153 -5.24 -7.01 13.88
CA LEU A 153 -5.03 -5.81 13.08
C LEU A 153 -4.78 -4.58 13.97
N LYS A 154 -3.77 -3.79 13.63
CA LYS A 154 -3.55 -2.45 14.18
C LYS A 154 -3.48 -1.45 13.03
N HIS A 155 -4.48 -0.58 12.92
CA HIS A 155 -4.47 0.51 11.95
C HIS A 155 -3.65 1.71 12.44
N SER A 156 -3.27 2.56 11.49
CA SER A 156 -2.72 3.88 11.76
C SER A 156 -3.64 4.69 12.68
N HIS A 157 -3.04 5.55 13.52
CA HIS A 157 -3.79 6.43 14.41
C HIS A 157 -4.66 7.46 13.69
N GLN A 158 -4.35 7.69 12.42
CA GLN A 158 -5.07 8.61 11.55
C GLN A 158 -6.36 8.01 11.00
N THR A 159 -6.47 6.69 10.87
CA THR A 159 -7.64 6.02 10.28
C THR A 159 -8.15 4.86 11.16
N PRO A 160 -8.37 5.06 12.48
CA PRO A 160 -8.69 3.98 13.40
C PRO A 160 -10.02 3.29 13.10
N LEU A 161 -11.00 4.01 12.55
CA LEU A 161 -12.32 3.42 12.24
C LEU A 161 -12.23 2.32 11.18
N CYS A 162 -11.16 2.30 10.38
CA CYS A 162 -10.98 1.25 9.36
C CYS A 162 -10.87 -0.14 9.98
N ALA A 163 -10.16 -0.28 11.11
CA ALA A 163 -10.08 -1.54 11.83
C ALA A 163 -11.45 -1.97 12.40
N GLU A 164 -12.23 -1.01 12.88
CA GLU A 164 -13.58 -1.24 13.41
C GLU A 164 -14.54 -1.73 12.31
N ARG A 165 -14.43 -1.20 11.09
CA ARG A 165 -15.20 -1.65 9.92
C ARG A 165 -14.87 -3.07 9.49
N PHE A 166 -13.59 -3.47 9.54
CA PHE A 166 -13.21 -4.88 9.39
C PHE A 166 -13.89 -5.74 10.47
N GLY A 167 -13.77 -5.35 11.74
CA GLY A 167 -14.38 -6.07 12.86
C GLY A 167 -15.88 -6.25 12.72
N ALA A 168 -16.60 -5.19 12.36
CA ALA A 168 -18.04 -5.22 12.13
C ALA A 168 -18.43 -6.16 10.97
N ALA A 169 -17.70 -6.09 9.85
CA ALA A 169 -17.96 -6.94 8.69
C ALA A 169 -17.72 -8.43 8.99
N PHE A 170 -16.64 -8.75 9.70
CA PHE A 170 -16.33 -10.12 10.10
C PHE A 170 -17.31 -10.67 11.14
N ALA A 171 -17.74 -9.85 12.09
CA ALA A 171 -18.77 -10.22 13.06
C ALA A 171 -20.11 -10.49 12.36
N ALA A 172 -20.53 -9.62 11.44
CA ALA A 172 -21.76 -9.80 10.65
C ALA A 172 -21.76 -11.06 9.79
N ALA A 173 -20.58 -11.50 9.33
CA ALA A 173 -20.41 -12.76 8.60
C ALA A 173 -20.37 -14.02 9.48
N GLY A 174 -20.34 -13.84 10.80
CA GLY A 174 -20.30 -14.91 11.80
C GLY A 174 -18.93 -15.55 11.97
N LEU A 175 -17.83 -14.81 11.77
CA LEU A 175 -16.50 -15.34 12.07
C LEU A 175 -16.39 -15.70 13.56
N PRO A 176 -15.74 -16.83 13.92
CA PRO A 176 -15.58 -17.22 15.32
C PRO A 176 -14.78 -16.18 16.11
N ALA A 177 -15.11 -16.02 17.40
CA ALA A 177 -14.38 -15.14 18.29
C ALA A 177 -12.88 -15.50 18.32
N GLY A 178 -12.01 -14.49 18.28
CA GLY A 178 -10.56 -14.65 18.28
C GLY A 178 -9.91 -14.84 16.90
N VAL A 179 -10.69 -15.19 15.87
CA VAL A 179 -10.16 -15.38 14.49
C VAL A 179 -9.69 -14.08 13.87
N PHE A 180 -10.49 -13.03 14.01
CA PHE A 180 -10.10 -11.67 13.66
C PHE A 180 -10.34 -10.78 14.87
N GLN A 181 -9.35 -9.93 15.15
CA GLN A 181 -9.40 -8.93 16.22
C GLN A 181 -8.68 -7.68 15.74
N PHE A 182 -8.93 -6.55 16.41
CA PHE A 182 -8.14 -5.35 16.21
C PHE A 182 -7.82 -4.68 17.54
N LEU A 183 -6.72 -3.93 17.58
CA LEU A 183 -6.28 -3.20 18.76
C LEU A 183 -5.88 -1.77 18.38
N HIS A 184 -6.30 -0.80 19.20
CA HIS A 184 -5.84 0.59 19.11
C HIS A 184 -4.62 0.76 20.01
N LEU A 185 -3.40 0.61 19.49
CA LEU A 185 -2.17 0.57 20.29
C LEU A 185 -1.27 1.78 20.05
N SER A 186 -0.53 2.21 21.08
CA SER A 186 0.61 3.15 20.90
C SER A 186 1.74 2.48 20.10
N HIS A 187 2.77 3.24 19.72
CA HIS A 187 3.96 2.65 19.07
C HIS A 187 4.70 1.67 20.00
N ASP A 188 4.81 1.99 21.28
CA ASP A 188 5.47 1.13 22.27
C ASP A 188 4.67 -0.16 22.50
N GLU A 189 3.35 -0.06 22.69
CA GLU A 189 2.50 -1.23 22.85
C GLU A 189 2.42 -2.07 21.56
N THR A 190 2.46 -1.43 20.39
CA THR A 190 2.57 -2.16 19.10
C THR A 190 3.87 -2.96 19.06
N SER A 191 5.00 -2.36 19.48
CA SER A 191 6.30 -3.03 19.50
C SER A 191 6.32 -4.21 20.46
N ARG A 192 5.71 -4.07 21.65
CA ARG A 192 5.56 -5.18 22.61
C ARG A 192 4.65 -6.29 22.07
N PHE A 193 3.53 -5.93 21.45
CA PHE A 193 2.61 -6.87 20.85
C PHE A 193 3.28 -7.73 19.77
N ILE A 194 3.98 -7.11 18.80
CA ILE A 194 4.61 -7.86 17.71
C ILE A 194 5.82 -8.69 18.15
N ALA A 195 6.47 -8.31 19.27
CA ALA A 195 7.59 -9.05 19.84
C ALA A 195 7.15 -10.28 20.66
N ASP A 196 5.85 -10.46 20.92
CA ASP A 196 5.34 -11.60 21.68
C ASP A 196 5.57 -12.93 20.93
N PRO A 197 6.07 -13.99 21.59
CA PRO A 197 6.40 -15.26 20.93
C PRO A 197 5.20 -16.00 20.33
N ARG A 198 3.96 -15.59 20.66
CA ARG A 198 2.74 -16.13 20.05
C ARG A 198 2.47 -15.53 18.66
N VAL A 199 3.04 -14.37 18.32
CA VAL A 199 2.96 -13.80 16.98
C VAL A 199 3.92 -14.58 16.07
N ASN A 200 3.41 -15.11 14.96
CA ASN A 200 4.20 -15.94 14.05
C ASN A 200 4.67 -15.19 12.81
N PHE A 201 3.98 -14.11 12.44
CA PHE A 201 4.33 -13.29 11.29
C PHE A 201 3.79 -11.87 11.44
N VAL A 202 4.54 -10.89 10.96
CA VAL A 202 4.11 -9.48 10.94
C VAL A 202 4.01 -8.99 9.49
N CYS A 203 2.82 -8.55 9.07
CA CYS A 203 2.66 -7.78 7.84
C CYS A 203 2.65 -6.30 8.20
N PHE A 204 3.66 -5.54 7.76
CA PHE A 204 3.75 -4.11 8.00
C PHE A 204 3.79 -3.35 6.68
N THR A 205 2.87 -2.40 6.51
CA THR A 205 2.94 -1.40 5.44
C THR A 205 3.10 -0.01 6.06
N GLY A 206 4.10 0.76 5.64
CA GLY A 206 4.37 2.08 6.21
C GLY A 206 5.71 2.70 5.79
N SER A 207 6.26 3.61 6.59
CA SER A 207 7.55 4.25 6.26
C SER A 207 8.73 3.30 6.45
N VAL A 208 9.86 3.58 5.78
CA VAL A 208 11.13 2.85 5.98
C VAL A 208 11.57 2.86 7.45
N SER A 209 11.43 4.01 8.12
CA SER A 209 11.72 4.14 9.55
C SER A 209 10.82 3.25 10.43
N GLY A 210 9.55 3.09 10.06
CA GLY A 210 8.62 2.15 10.70
C GLY A 210 8.99 0.69 10.44
N GLY A 211 9.43 0.37 9.22
CA GLY A 211 9.98 -0.95 8.88
C GLY A 211 11.18 -1.32 9.76
N HIS A 212 12.12 -0.38 9.96
CA HIS A 212 13.22 -0.57 10.89
C HIS A 212 12.76 -0.76 12.34
N ALA A 213 11.71 -0.06 12.78
CA ALA A 213 11.14 -0.26 14.12
C ALA A 213 10.56 -1.66 14.29
N VAL A 214 9.83 -2.17 13.30
CA VAL A 214 9.32 -3.55 13.28
C VAL A 214 10.47 -4.55 13.36
N GLN A 215 11.50 -4.40 12.52
CA GLN A 215 12.65 -5.29 12.56
C GLN A 215 13.36 -5.30 13.93
N ARG A 216 13.52 -4.13 14.56
CA ARG A 216 14.11 -4.05 15.90
C ARG A 216 13.26 -4.78 16.93
N ALA A 217 11.94 -4.60 16.89
CA ALA A 217 11.03 -5.28 17.81
C ALA A 217 11.08 -6.81 17.66
N LEU A 218 11.25 -7.30 16.43
CA LEU A 218 11.32 -8.74 16.14
C LEU A 218 12.69 -9.37 16.40
N SER A 219 13.74 -8.57 16.61
CA SER A 219 15.13 -9.06 16.68
C SER A 219 15.42 -10.06 17.81
N ALA A 220 14.58 -10.12 18.85
CA ALA A 220 14.71 -11.06 19.95
C ALA A 220 13.93 -12.38 19.74
N GLY A 221 13.07 -12.44 18.71
CA GLY A 221 12.22 -13.59 18.40
C GLY A 221 12.56 -14.23 17.06
N PHE A 222 11.68 -15.15 16.63
CA PHE A 222 11.79 -15.87 15.35
C PHE A 222 10.61 -15.59 14.41
N ALA A 223 9.75 -14.62 14.75
CA ALA A 223 8.69 -14.20 13.85
C ALA A 223 9.31 -13.42 12.68
N ASP A 224 8.94 -13.80 11.46
CA ASP A 224 9.32 -13.07 10.26
C ASP A 224 8.37 -11.90 9.99
N ALA A 225 8.78 -11.02 9.08
CA ALA A 225 7.94 -9.91 8.63
C ALA A 225 7.94 -9.73 7.11
N GLY A 226 6.74 -9.48 6.57
CA GLY A 226 6.54 -8.85 5.27
C GLY A 226 6.53 -7.33 5.45
N LEU A 227 7.38 -6.63 4.72
CA LEU A 227 7.53 -5.17 4.78
C LEU A 227 7.19 -4.58 3.41
N GLU A 228 6.18 -3.72 3.37
CA GLU A 228 5.85 -2.87 2.22
C GLU A 228 6.12 -1.42 2.63
N LEU A 229 7.18 -0.83 2.11
CA LEU A 229 7.72 0.44 2.59
C LEU A 229 7.57 1.54 1.53
N GLY A 230 8.19 2.70 1.79
CA GLY A 230 8.12 3.87 0.91
C GLY A 230 8.73 3.63 -0.47
N GLY A 231 8.41 4.54 -1.38
CA GLY A 231 8.86 4.53 -2.77
C GLY A 231 9.48 5.85 -3.20
N LYS A 232 9.98 5.85 -4.43
CA LYS A 232 10.35 7.07 -5.18
C LYS A 232 10.14 6.77 -6.66
N ASP A 233 8.93 6.32 -6.96
CA ASP A 233 8.67 5.51 -8.15
C ASP A 233 8.86 6.36 -9.42
N PRO A 234 9.72 5.88 -10.35
CA PRO A 234 10.01 6.63 -11.55
C PRO A 234 9.04 6.30 -12.69
N ALA A 235 8.76 7.30 -13.52
CA ALA A 235 8.18 7.12 -14.85
C ALA A 235 9.20 7.49 -15.94
N TYR A 236 9.29 6.72 -17.02
CA TYR A 236 10.03 7.08 -18.22
C TYR A 236 9.10 7.24 -19.42
N VAL A 237 9.08 8.45 -20.00
CA VAL A 237 8.34 8.78 -21.22
C VAL A 237 9.30 8.79 -22.40
N ARG A 238 9.23 7.73 -23.20
CA ARG A 238 10.08 7.57 -24.39
C ARG A 238 9.57 8.42 -25.56
N ALA A 239 10.43 8.66 -26.55
CA ALA A 239 10.10 9.44 -27.75
C ALA A 239 8.88 8.91 -28.53
N ASP A 240 8.57 7.62 -28.45
CA ASP A 240 7.46 6.97 -29.16
C ASP A 240 6.20 6.79 -28.29
N ALA A 241 6.18 7.36 -27.08
CA ALA A 241 5.05 7.26 -26.17
C ALA A 241 3.77 7.83 -26.79
N ASP A 242 2.62 7.27 -26.41
CA ASP A 242 1.35 7.95 -26.62
C ASP A 242 1.27 9.13 -25.63
N LEU A 243 1.64 10.32 -26.12
CA LEU A 243 1.90 11.45 -25.23
C LEU A 243 0.65 11.93 -24.48
N PRO A 244 -0.54 12.08 -25.11
CA PRO A 244 -1.76 12.42 -24.38
C PRO A 244 -2.09 11.41 -23.27
N GLN A 245 -1.93 10.11 -23.53
CA GLN A 245 -2.11 9.08 -22.51
C GLN A 245 -1.08 9.19 -21.39
N ALA A 246 0.20 9.36 -21.74
CA ALA A 246 1.27 9.47 -20.76
C ALA A 246 1.07 10.68 -19.83
N ILE A 247 0.68 11.84 -20.39
CA ILE A 247 0.36 13.05 -19.61
C ILE A 247 -0.76 12.76 -18.61
N ASP A 248 -1.88 12.19 -19.06
CA ASP A 248 -3.05 11.93 -18.20
C ASP A 248 -2.71 10.95 -17.07
N VAL A 249 -2.11 9.80 -17.42
CA VAL A 249 -1.81 8.73 -16.47
C VAL A 249 -0.73 9.14 -15.47
N ILE A 250 0.36 9.81 -15.90
CA ILE A 250 1.42 10.25 -15.00
C ILE A 250 0.93 11.36 -14.08
N THR A 251 0.13 12.29 -14.60
CA THR A 251 -0.43 13.37 -13.77
C THR A 251 -1.35 12.76 -12.69
N ASP A 252 -2.29 11.89 -13.05
CA ASP A 252 -3.13 11.21 -12.05
C ASP A 252 -2.28 10.41 -11.05
N GLY A 253 -1.31 9.62 -11.53
CA GLY A 253 -0.42 8.84 -10.68
C GLY A 253 0.48 9.65 -9.74
N ALA A 254 0.73 10.94 -10.02
CA ALA A 254 1.51 11.82 -9.16
C ALA A 254 0.65 12.60 -8.15
N PHE A 255 -0.61 12.90 -8.49
CA PHE A 255 -1.43 13.85 -7.72
C PHE A 255 -2.71 13.25 -7.12
N PHE A 256 -3.14 12.06 -7.54
CA PHE A 256 -4.26 11.35 -6.93
C PHE A 256 -4.03 11.16 -5.41
N ASN A 257 -5.10 11.26 -4.62
CA ASN A 257 -5.00 11.23 -3.15
C ASN A 257 -4.04 12.28 -2.57
N SER A 258 -3.88 13.41 -3.27
CA SER A 258 -2.90 14.46 -2.96
C SER A 258 -1.46 13.96 -2.96
N GLY A 259 -1.12 13.03 -3.86
CA GLY A 259 0.21 12.43 -3.99
C GLY A 259 0.60 11.52 -2.83
N GLN A 260 -0.33 11.17 -1.94
CA GLN A 260 -0.07 10.33 -0.77
C GLN A 260 -0.23 8.84 -1.13
N SER A 261 0.64 8.36 -2.01
CA SER A 261 0.70 6.95 -2.44
C SER A 261 2.12 6.41 -2.38
N CYS A 262 2.29 5.20 -1.86
CA CYS A 262 3.61 4.55 -1.83
C CYS A 262 4.09 4.17 -3.24
N CYS A 263 3.17 3.94 -4.19
CA CYS A 263 3.45 3.66 -5.59
C CYS A 263 3.00 4.77 -6.54
N GLY A 264 2.86 5.99 -6.00
CA GLY A 264 2.63 7.19 -6.79
C GLY A 264 3.90 7.61 -7.54
N ILE A 265 3.74 8.25 -8.70
CA ILE A 265 4.88 8.73 -9.48
C ILE A 265 5.50 9.94 -8.79
N GLU A 266 6.79 9.81 -8.45
CA GLU A 266 7.52 10.87 -7.74
C GLU A 266 8.65 11.50 -8.57
N ARG A 267 9.08 10.82 -9.64
CA ARG A 267 10.14 11.27 -10.55
C ARG A 267 9.77 10.93 -11.98
N VAL A 268 9.91 11.86 -12.91
CA VAL A 268 9.59 11.61 -14.32
C VAL A 268 10.81 11.92 -15.18
N TYR A 269 11.22 10.95 -15.99
CA TYR A 269 12.25 11.10 -17.00
C TYR A 269 11.58 11.15 -18.37
N VAL A 270 11.91 12.16 -19.17
CA VAL A 270 11.24 12.37 -20.46
C VAL A 270 12.29 12.53 -21.55
N HIS A 271 12.16 11.73 -22.60
CA HIS A 271 13.05 11.80 -23.74
C HIS A 271 13.00 13.20 -24.38
N GLU A 272 14.15 13.76 -24.71
CA GLU A 272 14.31 15.17 -25.12
C GLU A 272 13.38 15.60 -26.27
N ILE A 273 13.13 14.71 -27.23
CA ILE A 273 12.22 14.92 -28.37
C ILE A 273 10.80 15.34 -27.94
N VAL A 274 10.27 14.78 -26.85
CA VAL A 274 8.89 15.01 -26.40
C VAL A 274 8.80 15.80 -25.09
N TYR A 275 9.94 16.27 -24.57
CA TYR A 275 10.04 16.90 -23.25
C TYR A 275 9.17 18.14 -23.11
N ASP A 276 9.30 19.10 -24.04
CA ASP A 276 8.61 20.39 -23.89
C ASP A 276 7.08 20.23 -24.01
N GLU A 277 6.61 19.37 -24.93
CA GLU A 277 5.19 19.06 -25.09
C GLU A 277 4.63 18.32 -23.88
N PHE A 278 5.38 17.35 -23.34
CA PHE A 278 4.99 16.63 -22.12
C PHE A 278 4.83 17.58 -20.93
N VAL A 279 5.83 18.42 -20.67
CA VAL A 279 5.83 19.36 -19.54
C VAL A 279 4.65 20.33 -19.66
N ALA A 280 4.42 20.90 -20.84
CA ALA A 280 3.29 21.78 -21.08
C ALA A 280 1.94 21.08 -20.83
N GLY A 281 1.81 19.82 -21.28
CA GLY A 281 0.63 18.99 -21.07
C GLY A 281 0.36 18.70 -19.60
N VAL A 282 1.39 18.31 -18.84
CA VAL A 282 1.27 18.05 -17.39
C VAL A 282 0.86 19.32 -16.65
N VAL A 283 1.50 20.46 -16.92
CA VAL A 283 1.15 21.76 -16.30
C VAL A 283 -0.32 22.12 -16.58
N ALA A 284 -0.76 21.97 -17.84
CA ALA A 284 -2.14 22.24 -18.22
C ALA A 284 -3.14 21.30 -17.54
N GLN A 285 -2.79 20.02 -17.33
CA GLN A 285 -3.64 19.06 -16.64
C GLN A 285 -3.71 19.35 -15.14
N VAL A 286 -2.58 19.64 -14.49
CA VAL A 286 -2.52 20.01 -13.06
C VAL A 286 -3.34 21.29 -12.78
N GLY A 287 -3.29 22.27 -13.69
CA GLY A 287 -4.08 23.50 -13.58
C GLY A 287 -5.60 23.29 -13.58
N LYS A 288 -6.10 22.09 -13.93
CA LYS A 288 -7.54 21.74 -13.86
C LYS A 288 -7.97 21.22 -12.49
N TYR A 289 -7.03 20.90 -11.61
CA TYR A 289 -7.37 20.42 -10.28
C TYR A 289 -8.04 21.50 -9.44
N ARG A 290 -8.89 21.04 -8.51
CA ARG A 290 -9.61 21.89 -7.56
C ARG A 290 -9.20 21.47 -6.16
N LEU A 291 -8.29 22.24 -5.58
CA LEU A 291 -7.91 22.13 -4.18
C LEU A 291 -9.05 22.68 -3.32
N GLY A 292 -9.63 21.85 -2.46
CA GLY A 292 -10.75 22.27 -1.65
C GLY A 292 -11.19 21.24 -0.62
N THR A 293 -12.29 21.56 0.08
CA THR A 293 -12.87 20.68 1.09
C THR A 293 -13.23 19.33 0.46
N PRO A 294 -12.77 18.20 1.03
CA PRO A 294 -12.91 16.90 0.38
C PRO A 294 -14.32 16.32 0.48
N THR A 295 -15.24 16.95 1.22
CA THR A 295 -16.67 16.59 1.22
C THR A 295 -17.45 17.20 0.05
N ASP A 296 -16.89 18.18 -0.65
CA ASP A 296 -17.47 18.72 -1.88
C ASP A 296 -17.23 17.74 -3.04
N PRO A 297 -18.28 17.23 -3.73
CA PRO A 297 -18.11 16.34 -4.87
C PRO A 297 -17.29 16.92 -6.04
N ALA A 298 -17.17 18.25 -6.16
CA ALA A 298 -16.38 18.91 -7.20
C ALA A 298 -14.87 18.95 -6.89
N THR A 299 -14.47 18.71 -5.63
CA THR A 299 -13.07 18.67 -5.23
C THR A 299 -12.36 17.49 -5.90
N THR A 300 -11.21 17.78 -6.51
CA THR A 300 -10.36 16.77 -7.16
C THR A 300 -9.00 16.64 -6.48
N LEU A 301 -8.61 17.61 -5.65
CA LEU A 301 -7.41 17.58 -4.82
C LEU A 301 -7.81 17.94 -3.38
N GLY A 302 -7.62 17.00 -2.45
CA GLY A 302 -7.94 17.21 -1.03
C GLY A 302 -6.77 17.80 -0.23
N PRO A 303 -6.94 18.08 1.06
CA PRO A 303 -5.84 18.41 1.93
C PRO A 303 -4.87 17.23 2.09
N MET A 304 -3.62 17.55 2.43
CA MET A 304 -2.68 16.57 2.98
C MET A 304 -3.22 16.00 4.30
N VAL A 305 -2.74 14.83 4.71
CA VAL A 305 -3.22 14.15 5.92
C VAL A 305 -3.01 14.95 7.20
N ARG A 306 -2.04 15.88 7.21
CA ARG A 306 -1.72 16.77 8.34
C ARG A 306 -0.90 17.97 7.90
N THR A 307 -0.98 19.05 8.68
CA THR A 307 -0.20 20.28 8.46
C THR A 307 1.30 20.02 8.35
N SER A 308 1.87 19.13 9.17
CA SER A 308 3.31 18.84 9.12
C SER A 308 3.73 18.13 7.82
N ALA A 309 2.85 17.35 7.21
CA ALA A 309 3.11 16.74 5.90
C ALA A 309 3.08 17.80 4.79
N ALA A 310 2.10 18.71 4.82
CA ALA A 310 2.07 19.84 3.89
C ALA A 310 3.32 20.73 4.04
N ALA A 311 3.73 21.02 5.28
CA ALA A 311 4.93 21.81 5.57
C ALA A 311 6.22 21.15 5.03
N PHE A 312 6.36 19.84 5.21
CA PHE A 312 7.50 19.07 4.67
C PHE A 312 7.59 19.19 3.14
N VAL A 313 6.47 18.99 2.43
CA VAL A 313 6.47 19.09 0.96
C VAL A 313 6.76 20.53 0.49
N ARG A 314 6.19 21.55 1.15
CA ARG A 314 6.52 22.95 0.86
C ARG A 314 8.01 23.23 1.02
N GLU A 315 8.63 22.69 2.07
CA GLU A 315 10.06 22.83 2.32
C GLU A 315 10.89 22.16 1.21
N GLN A 316 10.56 20.92 0.84
CA GLN A 316 11.24 20.19 -0.23
C GLN A 316 11.15 20.92 -1.58
N VAL A 317 9.99 21.49 -1.92
CA VAL A 317 9.80 22.33 -3.11
C VAL A 317 10.63 23.61 -3.03
N THR A 318 10.58 24.31 -1.89
CA THR A 318 11.33 25.57 -1.68
C THR A 318 12.84 25.34 -1.79
N GLU A 319 13.32 24.23 -1.23
CA GLU A 319 14.71 23.82 -1.30
C GLU A 319 15.13 23.52 -2.75
N ALA A 320 14.33 22.76 -3.50
CA ALA A 320 14.61 22.48 -4.90
C ALA A 320 14.72 23.77 -5.73
N VAL A 321 13.80 24.72 -5.52
CA VAL A 321 13.84 26.03 -6.22
C VAL A 321 15.08 26.83 -5.84
N ARG A 322 15.47 26.84 -4.57
CA ARG A 322 16.72 27.47 -4.11
C ARG A 322 17.97 26.83 -4.74
N SER A 323 17.91 25.53 -5.04
CA SER A 323 18.96 24.77 -5.70
C SER A 323 18.94 24.85 -7.23
N GLY A 324 18.02 25.60 -7.83
CA GLY A 324 17.99 25.89 -9.27
C GLY A 324 16.79 25.32 -10.03
N ALA A 325 15.91 24.53 -9.39
CA ALA A 325 14.69 24.05 -10.02
C ALA A 325 13.71 25.20 -10.31
N ARG A 326 12.84 25.01 -11.29
CA ARG A 326 11.71 25.91 -11.56
C ARG A 326 10.39 25.24 -11.23
N ALA A 327 9.61 25.90 -10.37
CA ALA A 327 8.21 25.57 -10.10
C ALA A 327 7.32 26.13 -11.20
N LEU A 328 6.51 25.27 -11.83
CA LEU A 328 5.70 25.64 -13.00
C LEU A 328 4.22 25.91 -12.70
N ILE A 329 3.76 25.59 -11.49
CA ILE A 329 2.36 25.76 -11.12
C ILE A 329 2.19 27.06 -10.34
N ASP A 330 1.40 27.98 -10.89
CA ASP A 330 0.99 29.20 -10.19
C ASP A 330 0.09 28.84 -9.00
N ARG A 331 0.57 29.12 -7.79
CA ARG A 331 -0.16 28.91 -6.54
C ARG A 331 -1.43 29.76 -6.47
N GLY A 332 -1.50 30.87 -7.19
CA GLY A 332 -2.69 31.72 -7.27
C GLY A 332 -3.92 31.01 -7.86
N LEU A 333 -3.73 29.92 -8.61
CA LEU A 333 -4.82 29.08 -9.11
C LEU A 333 -5.49 28.24 -8.00
N PHE A 334 -4.85 28.13 -6.83
CA PHE A 334 -5.27 27.28 -5.72
C PHE A 334 -5.44 28.12 -4.46
N PRO A 335 -6.52 28.92 -4.34
CA PRO A 335 -6.69 29.88 -3.24
C PRO A 335 -6.82 29.23 -1.84
N ALA A 336 -7.12 27.93 -1.77
CA ALA A 336 -7.13 27.16 -0.53
C ALA A 336 -5.72 26.82 -0.02
N ASP A 337 -4.68 27.04 -0.83
CA ASP A 337 -3.29 26.78 -0.47
C ASP A 337 -2.78 27.76 0.59
N GLU A 338 -2.65 27.30 1.84
CA GLU A 338 -2.32 28.18 2.97
C GLU A 338 -1.22 27.59 3.86
N ALA A 339 -0.26 28.43 4.26
CA ALA A 339 0.78 28.03 5.20
C ALA A 339 0.18 27.76 6.59
N GLY A 340 0.66 26.72 7.28
CA GLY A 340 0.11 26.31 8.57
C GLY A 340 -1.19 25.50 8.49
N THR A 341 -1.70 25.25 7.29
CA THR A 341 -2.84 24.35 7.05
C THR A 341 -2.37 23.10 6.28
N PRO A 342 -3.18 22.02 6.25
CA PRO A 342 -2.87 20.85 5.43
C PRO A 342 -3.20 21.04 3.94
N TYR A 343 -3.81 22.16 3.53
CA TYR A 343 -4.16 22.42 2.14
C TYR A 343 -2.94 22.92 1.37
N LEU A 344 -2.54 22.16 0.36
CA LEU A 344 -1.29 22.37 -0.37
C LEU A 344 -1.54 22.40 -1.88
N ALA A 345 -1.16 23.48 -2.55
CA ALA A 345 -1.16 23.56 -4.00
C ALA A 345 -0.21 22.50 -4.61
N PRO A 346 -0.61 21.85 -5.72
CA PRO A 346 0.26 20.91 -6.40
C PRO A 346 1.44 21.65 -7.06
N GLN A 347 2.57 20.97 -7.26
CA GLN A 347 3.74 21.53 -7.93
C GLN A 347 4.36 20.59 -8.95
N VAL A 348 4.77 21.16 -10.08
CA VAL A 348 5.54 20.50 -11.12
C VAL A 348 6.88 21.22 -11.19
N LEU A 349 7.96 20.49 -10.95
CA LEU A 349 9.31 21.01 -10.91
C LEU A 349 10.10 20.52 -12.12
N VAL A 350 10.75 21.45 -12.81
CA VAL A 350 11.69 21.17 -13.90
C VAL A 350 13.06 21.75 -13.56
N ASP A 351 14.07 21.42 -14.37
CA ASP A 351 15.47 21.76 -14.08
C ASP A 351 15.92 21.18 -12.73
N VAL A 352 15.39 20.00 -12.42
CA VAL A 352 15.72 19.18 -11.25
C VAL A 352 16.79 18.15 -11.61
N ASP A 353 17.56 17.74 -10.61
CA ASP A 353 18.51 16.63 -10.71
C ASP A 353 18.58 15.84 -9.39
N HIS A 354 19.36 14.78 -9.37
CA HIS A 354 19.49 13.87 -8.23
C HIS A 354 20.28 14.45 -7.04
N SER A 355 20.83 15.66 -7.14
CA SER A 355 21.36 16.36 -5.96
C SER A 355 20.24 16.98 -5.12
N MET A 356 19.03 17.10 -5.68
CA MET A 356 17.88 17.71 -5.01
C MET A 356 17.03 16.66 -4.30
N ARG A 357 16.66 16.91 -3.04
CA ARG A 357 15.83 16.01 -2.23
C ARG A 357 14.49 15.64 -2.89
N ILE A 358 13.91 16.53 -3.71
CA ILE A 358 12.68 16.23 -4.47
C ILE A 358 12.85 15.04 -5.43
N MET A 359 14.07 14.73 -5.88
CA MET A 359 14.37 13.62 -6.77
C MET A 359 14.88 12.37 -6.05
N THR A 360 15.17 12.42 -4.74
CA THR A 360 15.81 11.30 -4.02
C THR A 360 15.08 10.85 -2.77
N GLU A 361 14.39 11.74 -2.06
CA GLU A 361 13.60 11.43 -0.86
C GLU A 361 12.11 11.39 -1.17
N GLU A 362 11.39 10.40 -0.63
CA GLU A 362 9.92 10.29 -0.76
C GLU A 362 9.22 11.60 -0.35
N THR A 363 8.49 12.19 -1.30
CA THR A 363 7.74 13.43 -1.14
C THR A 363 6.40 13.15 -0.48
N PHE A 364 5.73 12.07 -0.89
CA PHE A 364 4.44 11.64 -0.36
C PHE A 364 3.39 12.75 -0.32
N GLY A 365 3.36 13.57 -1.38
CA GLY A 365 2.54 14.76 -1.50
C GLY A 365 2.45 15.23 -2.94
N PRO A 366 1.67 16.28 -3.25
CA PRO A 366 1.34 16.66 -4.62
C PRO A 366 2.46 17.48 -5.25
N ALA A 367 3.67 16.93 -5.34
CA ALA A 367 4.80 17.55 -6.03
C ALA A 367 5.63 16.49 -6.77
N VAL A 368 6.01 16.79 -8.02
CA VAL A 368 6.76 15.87 -8.88
C VAL A 368 7.87 16.60 -9.62
N GLY A 369 9.04 15.95 -9.73
CA GLY A 369 10.16 16.42 -10.54
C GLY A 369 10.17 15.79 -11.94
N ILE A 370 10.39 16.59 -12.97
CA ILE A 370 10.50 16.17 -14.37
C ILE A 370 11.90 16.51 -14.89
N MET A 371 12.64 15.48 -15.32
CA MET A 371 14.00 15.57 -15.83
C MET A 371 14.07 15.13 -17.29
N ARG A 372 14.83 15.88 -18.10
CA ARG A 372 15.09 15.56 -19.50
C ARG A 372 16.17 14.49 -19.60
N VAL A 373 15.99 13.52 -20.49
CA VAL A 373 16.98 12.48 -20.80
C VAL A 373 17.14 12.33 -22.31
N ARG A 374 18.30 11.85 -22.76
CA ARG A 374 18.70 11.74 -24.18
C ARG A 374 18.65 10.31 -24.72
N SER A 375 18.48 9.31 -23.86
CA SER A 375 18.48 7.91 -24.26
C SER A 375 17.78 7.00 -23.25
N ASP A 376 17.43 5.80 -23.71
CA ASP A 376 16.87 4.73 -22.86
C ASP A 376 17.86 4.31 -21.75
N ASP A 377 19.17 4.29 -22.03
CA ASP A 377 20.19 3.91 -21.06
C ASP A 377 20.39 4.97 -19.96
N GLU A 378 20.35 6.26 -20.32
CA GLU A 378 20.38 7.35 -19.33
C GLU A 378 19.13 7.32 -18.45
N ALA A 379 17.95 7.13 -19.04
CA ALA A 379 16.71 6.98 -18.29
C ALA A 379 16.80 5.81 -17.31
N LEU A 380 17.23 4.64 -17.77
CA LEU A 380 17.38 3.45 -16.94
C LEU A 380 18.36 3.67 -15.78
N GLN A 381 19.52 4.31 -16.04
CA GLN A 381 20.49 4.63 -15.01
C GLN A 381 19.87 5.51 -13.91
N LEU A 382 19.15 6.56 -14.29
CA LEU A 382 18.50 7.48 -13.35
C LEU A 382 17.31 6.82 -12.62
N MET A 383 16.54 5.98 -13.31
CA MET A 383 15.45 5.22 -12.68
C MET A 383 16.00 4.31 -11.56
N ASN A 384 17.15 3.67 -11.78
CA ASN A 384 17.79 2.79 -10.80
C ASN A 384 18.60 3.53 -9.72
N ASP A 385 18.98 4.79 -9.95
CA ASP A 385 19.63 5.67 -8.98
C ASP A 385 18.63 6.15 -7.92
N SER A 386 18.26 5.22 -7.04
CA SER A 386 17.36 5.40 -5.91
C SER A 386 17.61 4.33 -4.86
N GLU A 387 17.47 4.70 -3.59
CA GLU A 387 17.45 3.75 -2.47
C GLU A 387 16.17 2.89 -2.44
N TYR A 388 15.17 3.27 -3.23
CA TYR A 388 13.86 2.64 -3.33
C TYR A 388 13.72 1.79 -4.60
N GLY A 389 12.74 0.89 -4.59
CA GLY A 389 12.44 -0.01 -5.70
C GLY A 389 11.08 -0.70 -5.53
N LEU A 390 10.00 0.08 -5.40
CA LEU A 390 8.64 -0.45 -5.27
C LEU A 390 8.01 -0.71 -6.64
N THR A 391 7.73 0.35 -7.39
CA THR A 391 7.28 0.23 -8.79
C THR A 391 8.06 1.13 -9.74
N ALA A 392 7.92 0.89 -11.04
CA ALA A 392 8.43 1.75 -12.09
C ALA A 392 7.49 1.71 -13.31
N ALA A 393 7.33 2.84 -14.00
CA ALA A 393 6.45 2.94 -15.15
C ALA A 393 7.23 3.31 -16.42
N LEU A 394 6.97 2.58 -17.51
CA LEU A 394 7.51 2.84 -18.84
C LEU A 394 6.36 3.29 -19.74
N PHE A 395 6.52 4.40 -20.45
CA PHE A 395 5.55 4.89 -21.44
C PHE A 395 6.19 4.84 -22.83
N THR A 396 5.73 3.89 -23.64
CA THR A 396 6.26 3.59 -24.99
C THR A 396 5.24 2.73 -25.75
N ARG A 397 5.30 2.74 -27.08
CA ARG A 397 4.51 1.83 -27.93
C ARG A 397 5.25 0.50 -28.16
N ASP A 398 6.54 0.45 -27.85
CA ASP A 398 7.39 -0.73 -28.02
C ASP A 398 7.35 -1.66 -26.79
N VAL A 399 6.50 -2.68 -26.88
CA VAL A 399 6.37 -3.71 -25.82
C VAL A 399 7.66 -4.53 -25.65
N HIS A 400 8.43 -4.75 -26.73
CA HIS A 400 9.66 -5.52 -26.67
C HIS A 400 10.75 -4.75 -25.92
N LEU A 401 10.88 -3.46 -26.19
CA LEU A 401 11.77 -2.60 -25.43
C LEU A 401 11.33 -2.49 -23.97
N ALA A 402 10.03 -2.29 -23.71
CA ALA A 402 9.51 -2.21 -22.35
C ALA A 402 9.87 -3.47 -21.54
N ARG A 403 9.81 -4.65 -22.16
CA ARG A 403 10.26 -5.91 -21.53
C ARG A 403 11.77 -5.93 -21.28
N HIS A 404 12.57 -5.46 -22.22
CA HIS A 404 14.03 -5.41 -22.10
C HIS A 404 14.48 -4.43 -21.00
N LEU A 405 13.95 -3.21 -20.98
CA LEU A 405 14.21 -2.22 -19.93
C LEU A 405 13.66 -2.69 -18.59
N GLY A 406 12.43 -3.21 -18.56
CA GLY A 406 11.79 -3.73 -17.36
C GLY A 406 12.60 -4.82 -16.66
N ALA A 407 13.30 -5.68 -17.40
CA ALA A 407 14.18 -6.70 -16.83
C ALA A 407 15.45 -6.13 -16.16
N ARG A 408 15.81 -4.88 -16.45
CA ARG A 408 17.00 -4.19 -15.91
C ARG A 408 16.64 -3.17 -14.82
N ILE A 409 15.36 -2.84 -14.64
CA ILE A 409 14.92 -1.93 -13.58
C ILE A 409 14.90 -2.67 -12.25
N GLU A 410 15.50 -2.08 -11.23
CA GLU A 410 15.61 -2.64 -9.88
C GLU A 410 14.36 -2.30 -9.06
N THR A 411 13.24 -2.93 -9.39
CA THR A 411 11.94 -2.66 -8.76
C THR A 411 11.13 -3.95 -8.54
N GLY A 412 10.08 -3.88 -7.73
CA GLY A 412 9.17 -5.00 -7.51
C GLY A 412 8.12 -5.17 -8.61
N THR A 413 7.57 -4.06 -9.11
CA THR A 413 6.57 -4.06 -10.19
C THR A 413 6.94 -3.12 -11.32
N VAL A 414 6.95 -3.62 -12.56
CA VAL A 414 7.12 -2.80 -13.76
C VAL A 414 5.79 -2.64 -14.48
N PHE A 415 5.42 -1.41 -14.77
CA PHE A 415 4.26 -1.06 -15.58
C PHE A 415 4.66 -0.60 -16.98
N LEU A 416 3.79 -0.90 -17.94
CA LEU A 416 3.82 -0.32 -19.29
C LEU A 416 2.54 0.50 -19.49
N ASN A 417 2.68 1.78 -19.81
CA ASN A 417 1.59 2.74 -20.05
C ASN A 417 0.56 2.80 -18.91
N ARG A 418 1.03 2.61 -17.67
CA ARG A 418 0.24 2.57 -16.43
C ARG A 418 1.13 2.92 -15.23
N CYS A 419 0.53 3.33 -14.11
CA CYS A 419 1.18 3.45 -12.81
C CYS A 419 0.14 3.34 -11.67
N ASP A 420 0.59 3.44 -10.42
CA ASP A 420 -0.22 3.52 -9.18
C ASP A 420 -1.35 2.48 -9.09
N TYR A 421 -1.03 1.21 -9.39
CA TYR A 421 -2.02 0.13 -9.42
C TYR A 421 -1.49 -1.20 -8.90
N LEU A 422 -2.33 -1.96 -8.20
CA LEU A 422 -2.01 -3.32 -7.77
C LEU A 422 -3.02 -4.30 -8.37
N ASP A 423 -2.53 -5.22 -9.18
CA ASP A 423 -3.29 -6.36 -9.67
C ASP A 423 -3.22 -7.49 -8.62
N PRO A 424 -4.34 -7.97 -8.06
CA PRO A 424 -4.30 -9.04 -7.08
C PRO A 424 -3.79 -10.37 -7.65
N ALA A 425 -3.72 -10.52 -8.98
CA ALA A 425 -3.13 -11.68 -9.63
C ALA A 425 -1.61 -11.69 -9.68
N LEU A 426 -0.97 -10.54 -9.47
CA LEU A 426 0.48 -10.37 -9.52
C LEU A 426 1.07 -10.15 -8.12
N ALA A 427 2.33 -10.53 -7.97
CA ALA A 427 3.05 -10.37 -6.71
C ALA A 427 3.21 -8.88 -6.41
N TRP A 428 2.84 -8.45 -5.22
CA TRP A 428 3.10 -7.11 -4.74
C TRP A 428 4.27 -7.15 -3.76
N THR A 429 5.37 -6.52 -4.14
CA THR A 429 6.63 -6.54 -3.41
C THR A 429 7.44 -5.29 -3.75
N GLY A 430 8.40 -4.96 -2.89
CA GLY A 430 9.43 -3.95 -3.15
C GLY A 430 10.81 -4.54 -2.89
N VAL A 431 11.82 -3.97 -3.54
CA VAL A 431 13.24 -4.29 -3.31
C VAL A 431 13.96 -3.10 -2.67
N LYS A 432 15.25 -3.26 -2.32
CA LYS A 432 16.04 -2.25 -1.62
C LYS A 432 15.36 -1.80 -0.31
N ASN A 433 15.21 -0.50 -0.07
CA ASN A 433 14.52 0.02 1.11
C ASN A 433 13.00 0.00 0.98
N SER A 434 12.43 -0.29 -0.19
CA SER A 434 10.97 -0.35 -0.40
C SER A 434 10.30 -1.59 0.17
N GLY A 435 11.07 -2.58 0.64
CA GLY A 435 10.45 -3.69 1.35
C GLY A 435 11.18 -5.01 1.22
N ARG A 436 10.50 -6.02 1.75
CA ARG A 436 10.83 -7.43 1.58
C ARG A 436 9.58 -8.25 1.80
N GLY A 437 9.55 -9.44 1.20
CA GLY A 437 8.36 -10.26 1.24
C GLY A 437 7.40 -9.89 0.12
N CYS A 438 6.16 -10.35 0.20
CA CYS A 438 5.21 -10.33 -0.89
C CYS A 438 3.79 -10.46 -0.34
N THR A 439 2.88 -9.62 -0.81
CA THR A 439 1.44 -9.84 -0.69
C THR A 439 0.83 -10.05 -2.08
N LEU A 440 -0.45 -10.43 -2.12
CA LEU A 440 -1.19 -10.72 -3.36
C LEU A 440 -0.62 -11.89 -4.18
N SER A 441 -1.32 -12.27 -5.25
CA SER A 441 -1.07 -13.45 -6.08
C SER A 441 -1.04 -14.77 -5.31
N ARG A 442 -0.70 -15.85 -6.03
CA ARG A 442 -0.34 -17.13 -5.40
C ARG A 442 0.87 -17.01 -4.46
N VAL A 443 1.82 -16.12 -4.76
CA VAL A 443 3.07 -15.97 -4.00
C VAL A 443 2.82 -15.41 -2.60
N GLY A 444 1.84 -14.51 -2.43
CA GLY A 444 1.51 -13.95 -1.12
C GLY A 444 1.02 -15.00 -0.12
N TYR A 445 0.39 -16.08 -0.56
CA TYR A 445 0.04 -17.21 0.31
C TYR A 445 1.25 -17.96 0.85
N GLU A 446 2.38 -17.92 0.15
CA GLU A 446 3.60 -18.64 0.57
C GLU A 446 4.22 -18.04 1.83
N GLN A 447 4.02 -16.74 2.08
CA GLN A 447 4.50 -16.06 3.30
C GLN A 447 3.53 -16.15 4.46
N LEU A 448 2.30 -16.57 4.19
CA LEU A 448 1.26 -16.75 5.19
C LEU A 448 1.07 -18.23 5.53
N THR A 449 1.94 -19.09 5.01
CA THR A 449 1.96 -20.53 5.25
C THR A 449 3.39 -21.03 5.36
N ARG A 450 3.55 -22.26 5.85
CA ARG A 450 4.83 -22.99 5.84
C ARG A 450 4.66 -24.35 5.18
N PRO A 451 5.66 -24.82 4.41
CA PRO A 451 5.60 -26.16 3.83
C PRO A 451 5.72 -27.23 4.91
N LYS A 452 4.97 -28.32 4.75
CA LYS A 452 5.11 -29.55 5.54
C LYS A 452 5.21 -30.73 4.59
N SER A 453 6.29 -31.50 4.68
CA SER A 453 6.49 -32.68 3.82
C SER A 453 6.00 -33.94 4.53
N PHE A 454 5.32 -34.79 3.77
CA PHE A 454 4.91 -36.12 4.19
C PHE A 454 5.59 -37.16 3.28
N HIS A 455 6.17 -38.19 3.90
CA HIS A 455 6.91 -39.22 3.19
C HIS A 455 6.70 -40.57 3.89
N PHE A 456 5.66 -41.27 3.49
CA PHE A 456 5.27 -42.54 4.09
C PHE A 456 5.85 -43.70 3.28
N ARG A 457 6.49 -44.64 3.97
CA ARG A 457 6.82 -45.95 3.38
C ARG A 457 5.58 -46.84 3.53
N LEU A 458 5.06 -47.32 2.41
CA LEU A 458 3.88 -48.17 2.40
C LEU A 458 4.26 -49.61 2.80
N PRO A 459 3.38 -50.34 3.50
CA PRO A 459 3.56 -51.77 3.72
C PRO A 459 3.56 -52.51 2.38
N ALA A 460 4.31 -53.63 2.35
CA ALA A 460 4.47 -54.48 1.17
C ALA A 460 3.19 -55.23 0.79
#